data_AF-A0A7L5AM56-F1
#
_entry.id   AF-A0A7L5AM56-F1
#
_cell.length_a   1.000
_cell.length_b   1.000
_cell.length_c   1.000
_cell.angle_alpha   90.00
_cell.angle_beta   90.00
_cell.angle_gamma   90.00
#
_symmetry.space_group_name_H-M   'P 1'
#
loop_
_entity.id
_entity.type
_entity.pdbx_description
1 polymer ?
#
loop_
_entity_poly.entity_id
_entity_poly.type
_entity_poly.pdbx_seq_one_letter_code
_entity_poly.pdbx_strand_id
1 'polypeptide(L)'
;MAAATTSSTSARAASGQLPGTAPRAGSDDPAEVLSHLNTLAARQQQLQDQLSTLRDERDDLILRGLASGLSSSELAEKAQLTGARVRAIADAAADSSARERVAEAMAKLVAHEPPICTTYGALAEAVGIGSAKGVASSLATNPAVPARAGARVLLLRWANPALGGYIIPSEEPSWQTQGDDTASRLECLQAEQLVVQITGPSGSVWLVPFDRVVADAETLSSIIS
;
A
#
# COMPACT_ATOMS: atom_id res chain seq x y z
N MET A 1 -8.30 17.85 65.34
CA MET A 1 -6.90 18.23 65.13
C MET A 1 -6.04 17.02 65.42
N ALA A 2 -5.52 16.37 64.38
CA ALA A 2 -4.48 15.36 64.46
C ALA A 2 -3.73 15.35 63.12
N ALA A 3 -2.41 15.30 63.20
CA ALA A 3 -1.45 15.71 62.17
C ALA A 3 -1.31 14.69 61.01
N ALA A 4 -1.12 15.22 59.81
CA ALA A 4 -0.68 14.47 58.64
C ALA A 4 0.85 14.56 58.52
N THR A 5 1.53 13.46 58.79
CA THR A 5 2.96 13.24 58.50
C THR A 5 3.12 12.77 57.06
N THR A 6 3.80 13.57 56.24
CA THR A 6 4.26 13.22 54.90
C THR A 6 5.46 12.28 54.98
N SER A 7 5.36 11.12 54.32
CA SER A 7 6.50 10.21 54.12
C SER A 7 6.90 10.23 52.65
N SER A 8 8.14 10.66 52.42
CA SER A 8 8.81 10.80 51.13
C SER A 8 9.17 9.42 50.55
N THR A 9 8.57 9.07 49.42
CA THR A 9 8.95 7.86 48.67
C THR A 9 10.21 8.15 47.86
N SER A 10 11.29 7.47 48.26
CA SER A 10 12.62 7.51 47.67
C SER A 10 12.59 6.95 46.23
N ALA A 11 12.91 7.79 45.25
CA ALA A 11 13.05 7.39 43.86
C ALA A 11 14.39 6.66 43.67
N ARG A 12 14.32 5.33 43.51
CA ARG A 12 15.44 4.46 43.17
C ARG A 12 15.79 4.68 41.69
N ALA A 13 16.74 5.57 41.42
CA ALA A 13 17.35 5.71 40.10
C ALA A 13 18.19 4.46 39.79
N ALA A 14 17.75 3.67 38.82
CA ALA A 14 18.54 2.58 38.27
C ALA A 14 19.67 3.18 37.40
N SER A 15 20.90 3.09 37.91
CA SER A 15 22.11 3.46 37.19
C SER A 15 22.38 2.43 36.08
N GLY A 16 21.79 2.63 34.91
CA GLY A 16 22.19 1.97 33.67
C GLY A 16 23.52 2.54 33.21
N GLN A 17 24.62 1.90 33.59
CA GLN A 17 25.98 2.30 33.23
C GLN A 17 26.20 2.01 31.74
N LEU A 18 26.17 3.06 30.91
CA LEU A 18 26.59 2.97 29.51
C LEU A 18 28.08 2.58 29.45
N PRO A 19 28.49 1.68 28.54
CA PRO A 19 29.89 1.29 28.41
C PRO A 19 30.73 2.53 28.05
N GLY A 20 31.80 2.71 28.82
CA GLY A 20 32.59 3.94 28.88
C GLY A 20 33.08 4.45 27.53
N THR A 21 32.78 5.70 27.24
CA THR A 21 33.51 6.53 26.28
C THR A 21 34.90 6.81 26.84
N ALA A 22 35.90 6.09 26.34
CA ALA A 22 37.30 6.44 26.59
C ALA A 22 37.59 7.87 26.07
N PRO A 23 38.40 8.67 26.78
CA PRO A 23 38.75 10.02 26.35
C PRO A 23 39.62 9.96 25.09
N ARG A 24 39.27 10.76 24.07
CA ARG A 24 40.06 10.88 22.83
C ARG A 24 41.37 11.61 23.12
N ALA A 25 42.49 10.88 23.00
CA ALA A 25 43.77 11.46 22.66
C ALA A 25 43.99 11.23 21.16
N GLY A 26 43.92 12.28 20.35
CA GLY A 26 44.14 12.21 18.90
C GLY A 26 44.27 13.61 18.32
N SER A 27 45.29 13.82 17.49
CA SER A 27 45.62 15.06 16.77
C SER A 27 44.48 15.57 15.89
N ASP A 28 44.34 16.88 15.76
CA ASP A 28 43.43 17.56 14.83
C ASP A 28 43.88 17.42 13.35
N ASP A 29 44.30 16.23 12.90
CA ASP A 29 44.57 15.97 11.48
C ASP A 29 43.23 15.80 10.74
N PRO A 30 42.91 16.66 9.75
CA PRO A 30 41.69 16.55 8.96
C PRO A 30 41.49 15.16 8.32
N ALA A 31 42.57 14.47 7.95
CA ALA A 31 42.48 13.13 7.37
C ALA A 31 42.02 12.07 8.40
N GLU A 32 42.53 12.15 9.64
CA GLU A 32 42.11 11.28 10.74
C GLU A 32 40.64 11.54 11.12
N VAL A 33 40.24 12.82 11.17
CA VAL A 33 38.85 13.21 11.42
C VAL A 33 37.91 12.65 10.34
N LEU A 34 38.25 12.82 9.05
CA LEU A 34 37.44 12.31 7.94
C LEU A 34 37.34 10.78 7.95
N SER A 35 38.45 10.08 8.19
CA SER A 35 38.47 8.62 8.34
C SER A 35 37.57 8.16 9.49
N HIS A 36 37.62 8.87 10.62
CA HIS A 36 36.80 8.55 11.77
C HIS A 36 35.30 8.81 11.51
N LEU A 37 34.96 9.89 10.82
CA LEU A 37 33.57 10.17 10.40
C LEU A 37 33.03 9.07 9.47
N ASN A 38 33.83 8.61 8.50
CA ASN A 38 33.43 7.50 7.63
C ASN A 38 33.20 6.20 8.42
N THR A 39 34.05 5.92 9.41
CA THR A 39 33.89 4.76 10.29
C THR A 39 32.61 4.85 11.12
N LEU A 40 32.30 6.01 11.68
CA LEU A 40 31.07 6.25 12.44
C LEU A 40 29.82 6.14 11.55
N ALA A 41 29.87 6.69 10.33
CA ALA A 41 28.77 6.59 9.38
C ALA A 41 28.48 5.13 8.98
N ALA A 42 29.52 4.35 8.69
CA ALA A 42 29.38 2.92 8.39
C ALA A 42 28.79 2.15 9.59
N ARG A 43 29.24 2.45 10.82
CA ARG A 43 28.70 1.83 12.02
C ARG A 43 27.25 2.22 12.30
N GLN A 44 26.90 3.48 12.04
CA GLN A 44 25.53 3.97 12.16
C GLN A 44 24.61 3.23 11.18
N GLN A 45 25.02 3.09 9.91
CA GLN A 45 24.26 2.33 8.91
C GLN A 45 24.06 0.88 9.36
N GLN A 46 25.14 0.21 9.79
CA GLN A 46 25.05 -1.17 10.27
C GLN A 46 24.06 -1.33 11.44
N LEU A 47 24.06 -0.41 12.40
CA LEU A 47 23.12 -0.45 13.52
C LEU A 47 21.68 -0.18 13.08
N GLN A 48 21.48 0.68 12.07
CA GLN A 48 20.16 0.92 11.48
C GLN A 48 19.63 -0.32 10.76
N ASP A 49 20.46 -1.03 10.01
CA ASP A 49 20.09 -2.28 9.31
C ASP A 49 19.78 -3.41 10.31
N GLN A 50 20.52 -3.50 11.41
CA GLN A 50 20.23 -4.44 12.48
C GLN A 50 18.89 -4.12 13.17
N LEU A 51 18.63 -2.83 13.41
CA LEU A 51 17.38 -2.37 14.02
C LEU A 51 16.17 -2.63 13.11
N SER A 52 16.29 -2.45 11.80
CA SER A 52 15.21 -2.77 10.86
C SER A 52 14.90 -4.26 10.87
N THR A 53 15.92 -5.11 10.79
CA THR A 53 15.76 -6.57 10.83
C THR A 53 15.02 -7.03 12.09
N LEU A 54 15.39 -6.51 13.27
CA LEU A 54 14.72 -6.85 14.53
C LEU A 54 13.28 -6.33 14.60
N ARG A 55 12.99 -5.18 13.96
CA ARG A 55 11.62 -4.65 13.88
C ARG A 55 10.75 -5.51 12.97
N ASP A 56 11.29 -5.96 11.84
CA ASP A 56 10.59 -6.82 10.90
C ASP A 56 10.27 -8.18 11.54
N GLU A 57 11.23 -8.78 12.24
CA GLU A 57 11.01 -10.03 13.00
C GLU A 57 9.95 -9.86 14.10
N ARG A 58 9.98 -8.75 14.84
CA ARG A 58 8.97 -8.43 15.85
C ARG A 58 7.59 -8.24 15.22
N ASP A 59 7.50 -7.49 14.13
CA ASP A 59 6.24 -7.18 13.47
C ASP A 59 5.64 -8.46 12.87
N ASP A 60 6.44 -9.35 12.31
CA ASP A 60 6.03 -10.70 11.88
C ASP A 60 5.51 -11.56 13.05
N LEU A 61 6.19 -11.57 14.20
CA LEU A 61 5.71 -12.26 15.39
C LEU A 61 4.38 -11.69 15.90
N ILE A 62 4.18 -10.37 15.82
CA ILE A 62 2.92 -9.72 16.16
C ILE A 62 1.81 -10.21 15.22
N LEU A 63 2.05 -10.23 13.91
CA LEU A 63 1.07 -10.68 12.92
C LEU A 63 0.70 -12.15 13.10
N ARG A 64 1.69 -13.02 13.32
CA ARG A 64 1.46 -14.44 13.64
C ARG A 64 0.67 -14.62 14.94
N GLY A 65 1.00 -13.83 15.97
CA GLY A 65 0.28 -13.81 17.23
C GLY A 65 -1.19 -13.45 17.06
N LEU A 66 -1.48 -12.37 16.32
CA LEU A 66 -2.85 -11.96 16.01
C LEU A 66 -3.61 -13.05 15.24
N ALA A 67 -2.98 -13.65 14.22
CA ALA A 67 -3.56 -14.73 13.43
C ALA A 67 -3.87 -15.98 14.28
N SER A 68 -3.09 -16.22 15.34
CA SER A 68 -3.31 -17.32 16.29
C SER A 68 -4.35 -17.02 17.38
N GLY A 69 -4.95 -15.82 17.39
CA GLY A 69 -6.01 -15.43 18.33
C GLY A 69 -5.53 -14.69 19.59
N LEU A 70 -4.25 -14.30 19.67
CA LEU A 70 -3.76 -13.45 20.77
C LEU A 70 -4.35 -12.05 20.68
N SER A 71 -4.65 -11.44 21.82
CA SER A 71 -5.19 -10.09 21.85
C SER A 71 -4.12 -9.03 21.55
N SER A 72 -4.51 -7.92 20.93
CA SER A 72 -3.60 -6.80 20.68
C SER A 72 -3.00 -6.22 21.97
N SER A 73 -3.69 -6.33 23.11
CA SER A 73 -3.19 -5.90 24.42
C SER A 73 -2.06 -6.79 24.94
N GLU A 74 -2.21 -8.11 24.84
CA GLU A 74 -1.18 -9.06 25.27
C GLU A 74 0.09 -8.91 24.42
N LEU A 75 -0.09 -8.78 23.10
CA LEU A 75 1.03 -8.55 22.18
C LEU A 75 1.70 -7.20 22.44
N ALA A 76 0.93 -6.14 22.70
CA ALA A 76 1.48 -4.83 23.03
C ALA A 76 2.32 -4.87 24.31
N GLU A 77 1.81 -5.53 25.37
CA GLU A 77 2.53 -5.67 26.63
C GLU A 77 3.85 -6.44 26.44
N LYS A 78 3.82 -7.58 25.76
CA LYS A 78 5.03 -8.41 25.53
C LYS A 78 6.04 -7.75 24.60
N ALA A 79 5.57 -7.03 23.58
CA ALA A 79 6.43 -6.33 22.63
C ALA A 79 6.91 -4.95 23.14
N GLN A 80 6.48 -4.53 24.35
CA GLN A 80 6.70 -3.17 24.88
C GLN A 80 6.25 -2.06 23.93
N LEU A 81 5.11 -2.29 23.28
CA LEU A 81 4.47 -1.37 22.35
C LEU A 81 3.17 -0.83 22.93
N THR A 82 2.63 0.23 22.33
CA THR A 82 1.25 0.62 22.58
C THR A 82 0.31 -0.27 21.77
N GLY A 83 -0.91 -0.50 22.27
CA GLY A 83 -1.93 -1.21 21.49
C GLY A 83 -2.24 -0.52 20.15
N ALA A 84 -2.12 0.82 20.09
CA ALA A 84 -2.23 1.57 18.85
C ALA A 84 -1.14 1.20 17.83
N ARG A 85 0.10 0.96 18.29
CA ARG A 85 1.19 0.54 17.41
C ARG A 85 0.96 -0.87 16.86
N VAL A 86 0.45 -1.79 17.67
CA VAL A 86 0.08 -3.15 17.21
C VAL A 86 -0.99 -3.09 16.12
N ARG A 87 -2.04 -2.25 16.30
CA ARG A 87 -3.05 -2.05 15.25
C ARG A 87 -2.44 -1.46 13.98
N ALA A 88 -1.60 -0.44 14.10
CA ALA A 88 -0.95 0.17 12.94
C ALA A 88 -0.09 -0.84 12.15
N ILE A 89 0.56 -1.80 12.82
CA ILE A 89 1.29 -2.89 12.16
C ILE A 89 0.32 -3.82 11.41
N ALA A 90 -0.77 -4.22 12.06
CA ALA A 90 -1.79 -5.06 11.43
C ALA A 90 -2.45 -4.39 10.22
N ASP A 91 -2.79 -3.11 10.35
CA ASP A 91 -3.38 -2.29 9.28
C ASP A 91 -2.40 -2.16 8.11
N ALA A 92 -1.12 -1.87 8.38
CA ALA A 92 -0.10 -1.77 7.34
C ALA A 92 0.12 -3.11 6.61
N ALA A 93 0.09 -4.23 7.34
CA ALA A 93 0.20 -5.56 6.73
C ALA A 93 -1.02 -5.90 5.87
N ALA A 94 -2.23 -5.56 6.34
CA ALA A 94 -3.46 -5.74 5.58
C ALA A 94 -3.46 -4.89 4.30
N ASP A 95 -2.99 -3.65 4.37
CA ASP A 95 -2.84 -2.75 3.22
C ASP A 95 -1.80 -3.28 2.23
N SER A 96 -0.66 -3.81 2.70
CA SER A 96 0.35 -4.43 1.84
C SER A 96 -0.21 -5.66 1.12
N SER A 97 -0.87 -6.55 1.84
CA SER A 97 -1.52 -7.73 1.27
C SER A 97 -2.64 -7.37 0.28
N ALA A 98 -3.39 -6.30 0.54
CA ALA A 98 -4.38 -5.79 -0.39
C ALA A 98 -3.74 -5.26 -1.69
N ARG A 99 -2.62 -4.54 -1.58
CA ARG A 99 -1.86 -4.08 -2.76
C ARG A 99 -1.31 -5.22 -3.60
N GLU A 100 -0.76 -6.25 -2.96
CA GLU A 100 -0.26 -7.45 -3.64
C GLU A 100 -1.37 -8.17 -4.39
N ARG A 101 -2.52 -8.44 -3.74
CA ARG A 101 -3.69 -9.07 -4.38
C ARG A 101 -4.20 -8.27 -5.58
N VAL A 102 -4.26 -6.94 -5.47
CA VAL A 102 -4.66 -6.08 -6.60
C VAL A 102 -3.64 -6.16 -7.73
N ALA A 103 -2.34 -6.12 -7.42
CA ALA A 103 -1.31 -6.20 -8.45
C ALA A 103 -1.35 -7.53 -9.20
N GLU A 104 -1.49 -8.64 -8.49
CA GLU A 104 -1.64 -9.97 -9.08
C GLU A 104 -2.91 -10.06 -9.95
N ALA A 105 -4.05 -9.60 -9.42
CA ALA A 105 -5.30 -9.59 -10.16
C ALA A 105 -5.22 -8.76 -11.45
N MET A 106 -4.58 -7.59 -11.40
CA MET A 106 -4.39 -6.73 -12.57
C MET A 106 -3.45 -7.37 -13.59
N ALA A 107 -2.39 -8.07 -13.15
CA ALA A 107 -1.51 -8.79 -14.05
C ALA A 107 -2.27 -9.89 -14.83
N LYS A 108 -3.12 -10.66 -14.13
CA LYS A 108 -3.97 -11.69 -14.75
C LYS A 108 -5.03 -11.09 -15.68
N LEU A 109 -5.69 -10.01 -15.27
CA LEU A 109 -6.66 -9.28 -16.10
C LEU A 109 -6.02 -8.75 -17.39
N VAL A 110 -4.81 -8.21 -17.31
CA VAL A 110 -4.07 -7.71 -18.48
C VAL A 110 -3.69 -8.84 -19.42
N ALA A 111 -3.27 -9.99 -18.87
CA ALA A 111 -2.87 -11.17 -19.63
C ALA A 111 -4.05 -11.95 -20.26
N HIS A 112 -5.29 -11.67 -19.87
CA HIS A 112 -6.46 -12.37 -20.39
C HIS A 112 -6.68 -12.10 -21.89
N GLU A 113 -6.90 -13.17 -22.65
CA GLU A 113 -7.26 -13.13 -24.07
C GLU A 113 -8.66 -13.76 -24.28
N PRO A 114 -9.58 -13.06 -24.98
CA PRO A 114 -9.42 -11.72 -25.56
C PRO A 114 -9.32 -10.61 -24.48
N PRO A 115 -8.77 -9.43 -24.81
CA PRO A 115 -8.68 -8.33 -23.85
C PRO A 115 -10.06 -7.94 -23.29
N ILE A 116 -10.10 -7.76 -21.97
CA ILE A 116 -11.30 -7.38 -21.22
C ILE A 116 -11.00 -6.27 -20.20
N CYS A 117 -12.05 -5.56 -19.82
CA CYS A 117 -12.10 -4.63 -18.71
C CYS A 117 -12.91 -5.21 -17.54
N THR A 118 -12.84 -4.55 -16.39
CA THR A 118 -13.70 -4.82 -15.23
C THR A 118 -14.18 -3.51 -14.60
N THR A 119 -14.86 -3.59 -13.46
CA THR A 119 -15.27 -2.42 -12.67
C THR A 119 -14.60 -2.43 -11.30
N TYR A 120 -14.46 -1.26 -10.67
CA TYR A 120 -13.89 -1.16 -9.32
C TYR A 120 -14.64 -2.01 -8.28
N GLY A 121 -15.96 -2.14 -8.42
CA GLY A 121 -16.79 -2.93 -7.50
C GLY A 121 -16.51 -4.43 -7.66
N ALA A 122 -16.57 -4.93 -8.89
CA ALA A 122 -16.27 -6.33 -9.21
C ALA A 122 -14.86 -6.71 -8.76
N LEU A 123 -13.88 -5.85 -9.05
CA LEU A 123 -12.49 -6.09 -8.65
C LEU A 123 -12.33 -6.10 -7.12
N ALA A 124 -13.01 -5.19 -6.40
CA ALA A 124 -12.94 -5.15 -4.94
C ALA A 124 -13.48 -6.43 -4.31
N GLU A 125 -14.63 -6.91 -4.76
CA GLU A 125 -15.22 -8.16 -4.28
C GLU A 125 -14.36 -9.36 -4.64
N ALA A 126 -13.90 -9.47 -5.89
CA ALA A 126 -13.14 -10.61 -6.38
C ALA A 126 -11.77 -10.76 -5.68
N VAL A 127 -11.09 -9.64 -5.38
CA VAL A 127 -9.81 -9.69 -4.64
C VAL A 127 -10.00 -9.69 -3.13
N GLY A 128 -11.22 -9.50 -2.61
CA GLY A 128 -11.50 -9.43 -1.17
C GLY A 128 -11.04 -8.14 -0.50
N ILE A 129 -11.19 -6.99 -1.17
CA ILE A 129 -10.99 -5.65 -0.60
C ILE A 129 -12.36 -5.04 -0.27
N GLY A 130 -12.50 -4.49 0.93
CA GLY A 130 -13.80 -4.07 1.47
C GLY A 130 -14.54 -2.96 0.71
N SER A 131 -13.94 -2.34 -0.33
CA SER A 131 -14.67 -1.39 -1.19
C SER A 131 -13.96 -1.06 -2.50
N ALA A 132 -14.75 -0.63 -3.49
CA ALA A 132 -14.27 0.01 -4.73
C ALA A 132 -13.31 1.19 -4.47
N LYS A 133 -13.54 1.97 -3.40
CA LYS A 133 -12.66 3.07 -3.00
C LYS A 133 -11.29 2.56 -2.56
N GLY A 134 -11.25 1.44 -1.84
CA GLY A 134 -10.00 0.78 -1.43
C GLY A 134 -9.18 0.35 -2.64
N VAL A 135 -9.83 -0.26 -3.65
CA VAL A 135 -9.18 -0.61 -4.92
C VAL A 135 -8.66 0.63 -5.65
N ALA A 136 -9.46 1.69 -5.75
CA ALA A 136 -9.01 2.94 -6.36
C ALA A 136 -7.79 3.54 -5.66
N SER A 137 -7.78 3.53 -4.32
CA SER A 137 -6.62 3.98 -3.53
C SER A 137 -5.40 3.08 -3.72
N SER A 138 -5.60 1.76 -3.86
CA SER A 138 -4.53 0.80 -4.15
C SER A 138 -3.94 1.08 -5.52
N LEU A 139 -4.76 1.11 -6.58
CA LEU A 139 -4.32 1.41 -7.95
C LEU A 139 -3.67 2.80 -8.07
N ALA A 140 -4.06 3.77 -7.25
CA ALA A 140 -3.46 5.09 -7.20
C ALA A 140 -2.04 5.11 -6.63
N THR A 141 -1.75 4.23 -5.66
CA THR A 141 -0.54 4.30 -4.83
C THR A 141 0.36 3.07 -4.97
N ASN A 142 -0.04 2.10 -5.78
CA ASN A 142 0.68 0.85 -5.97
C ASN A 142 1.59 0.93 -7.21
N PRO A 143 2.92 1.03 -7.03
CA PRO A 143 3.86 1.13 -8.14
C PRO A 143 3.98 -0.17 -8.95
N ALA A 144 3.46 -1.29 -8.44
CA ALA A 144 3.45 -2.57 -9.15
C ALA A 144 2.36 -2.63 -10.23
N VAL A 145 1.41 -1.68 -10.26
CA VAL A 145 0.34 -1.64 -11.26
C VAL A 145 0.56 -0.43 -12.18
N PRO A 146 0.96 -0.62 -13.43
CA PRO A 146 1.12 0.50 -14.36
C PRO A 146 -0.22 1.18 -14.64
N ALA A 147 -0.20 2.49 -14.90
CA ALA A 147 -1.41 3.28 -15.17
C ALA A 147 -2.25 2.68 -16.31
N ARG A 148 -1.60 2.22 -17.40
CA ARG A 148 -2.26 1.51 -18.50
C ARG A 148 -3.04 0.27 -18.03
N ALA A 149 -2.50 -0.55 -17.12
CA ALA A 149 -3.26 -1.68 -16.58
C ALA A 149 -4.49 -1.19 -15.81
N GLY A 150 -4.31 -0.17 -14.96
CA GLY A 150 -5.41 0.46 -14.21
C GLY A 150 -6.52 1.05 -15.09
N ALA A 151 -6.25 1.32 -16.38
CA ALA A 151 -7.24 1.85 -17.32
C ALA A 151 -8.38 0.86 -17.59
N ARG A 152 -8.11 -0.45 -17.46
CA ARG A 152 -9.09 -1.53 -17.61
C ARG A 152 -10.12 -1.59 -16.48
N VAL A 153 -9.96 -0.81 -15.41
CA VAL A 153 -10.90 -0.77 -14.29
C VAL A 153 -11.81 0.45 -14.43
N LEU A 154 -13.05 0.19 -14.82
CA LEU A 154 -14.03 1.20 -15.21
C LEU A 154 -14.93 1.63 -14.05
N LEU A 155 -15.43 2.86 -14.15
CA LEU A 155 -16.41 3.40 -13.22
C LEU A 155 -17.83 2.97 -13.58
N LEU A 156 -18.57 2.48 -12.60
CA LEU A 156 -19.96 2.03 -12.78
C LEU A 156 -20.86 3.12 -13.42
N ARG A 157 -20.65 4.39 -13.03
CA ARG A 157 -21.42 5.55 -13.53
C ARG A 157 -21.24 5.83 -15.03
N TRP A 158 -20.28 5.18 -15.69
CA TRP A 158 -20.06 5.31 -17.12
C TRP A 158 -20.88 4.33 -17.95
N ALA A 159 -21.48 3.33 -17.32
CA ALA A 159 -22.37 2.40 -18.00
C ALA A 159 -23.55 3.16 -18.63
N ASN A 160 -23.74 2.96 -19.93
CA ASN A 160 -24.87 3.48 -20.68
C ASN A 160 -25.57 2.33 -21.43
N PRO A 161 -26.64 1.77 -20.86
CA PRO A 161 -27.41 0.69 -21.47
C PRO A 161 -27.94 1.00 -22.88
N ALA A 162 -28.31 2.25 -23.14
CA ALA A 162 -28.85 2.65 -24.44
C ALA A 162 -27.80 2.60 -25.55
N LEU A 163 -26.52 2.73 -25.20
CA LEU A 163 -25.39 2.66 -26.13
C LEU A 163 -24.62 1.32 -26.07
N GLY A 164 -25.03 0.40 -25.19
CA GLY A 164 -24.47 -0.96 -25.13
C GLY A 164 -23.08 -1.06 -24.49
N GLY A 165 -22.65 -0.10 -23.66
CA GLY A 165 -21.35 -0.20 -22.99
C GLY A 165 -21.04 0.94 -22.03
N TYR A 166 -19.76 1.07 -21.68
CA TYR A 166 -19.24 2.10 -20.79
C TYR A 166 -18.65 3.25 -21.59
N ILE A 167 -19.22 4.45 -21.45
CA ILE A 167 -18.73 5.65 -22.13
C ILE A 167 -17.41 6.08 -21.50
N ILE A 168 -16.36 6.16 -22.31
CA ILE A 168 -15.04 6.61 -21.87
C ILE A 168 -14.90 8.11 -22.18
N PRO A 169 -14.78 8.97 -21.15
CA PRO A 169 -14.58 10.39 -21.39
C PRO A 169 -13.22 10.64 -22.04
N SER A 170 -13.16 11.64 -22.92
CA SER A 170 -11.90 12.08 -23.54
C SER A 170 -10.93 12.69 -22.52
N GLU A 171 -11.47 13.30 -21.46
CA GLU A 171 -10.69 13.85 -20.35
C GLU A 171 -11.30 13.41 -19.03
N GLU A 172 -10.45 12.93 -18.12
CA GLU A 172 -10.84 12.57 -16.77
C GLU A 172 -9.92 13.32 -15.77
N PRO A 173 -10.44 14.34 -15.06
CA PRO A 173 -9.63 15.17 -14.16
C PRO A 173 -8.96 14.39 -13.02
N SER A 174 -9.54 13.24 -12.64
CA SER A 174 -9.03 12.37 -11.58
C SER A 174 -8.22 11.17 -12.09
N TRP A 175 -7.98 11.08 -13.41
CA TRP A 175 -7.16 10.01 -13.97
C TRP A 175 -5.72 10.20 -13.51
N GLN A 176 -5.18 9.16 -12.90
CA GLN A 176 -3.85 9.21 -12.32
C GLN A 176 -2.86 8.60 -13.30
N THR A 177 -2.07 9.48 -13.89
CA THR A 177 -0.83 9.16 -14.57
C THR A 177 0.18 8.71 -13.52
N GLN A 178 0.69 7.47 -13.61
CA GLN A 178 1.72 6.98 -12.69
C GLN A 178 3.11 7.13 -13.32
N GLY A 179 4.03 7.76 -12.59
CA GLY A 179 5.39 7.99 -13.07
C GLY A 179 5.40 8.90 -14.30
N ASP A 180 6.12 8.48 -15.34
CA ASP A 180 6.26 9.22 -16.61
C ASP A 180 5.12 8.93 -17.61
N ASP A 181 4.18 8.04 -17.28
CA ASP A 181 3.07 7.67 -18.18
C ASP A 181 1.96 8.73 -18.14
N THR A 182 1.99 9.64 -19.12
CA THR A 182 1.01 10.73 -19.26
C THR A 182 -0.22 10.37 -20.09
N ALA A 183 -0.36 9.11 -20.53
CA ALA A 183 -1.48 8.71 -21.38
C ALA A 183 -2.81 8.83 -20.63
N SER A 184 -3.81 9.43 -21.29
CA SER A 184 -5.18 9.42 -20.82
C SER A 184 -5.73 7.99 -20.79
N ARG A 185 -6.76 7.76 -19.96
CA ARG A 185 -7.44 6.46 -19.91
C ARG A 185 -7.96 6.03 -21.29
N LEU A 186 -8.46 6.97 -22.09
CA LEU A 186 -8.94 6.69 -23.45
C LEU A 186 -7.79 6.21 -24.34
N GLU A 187 -6.64 6.89 -24.35
CA GLU A 187 -5.47 6.48 -25.14
C GLU A 187 -4.97 5.09 -24.73
N CYS A 188 -4.95 4.78 -23.43
CA CYS A 188 -4.62 3.45 -22.92
C CYS A 188 -5.55 2.38 -23.47
N LEU A 189 -6.86 2.61 -23.41
CA LEU A 189 -7.86 1.64 -23.89
C LEU A 189 -7.87 1.52 -25.43
N GLN A 190 -7.59 2.61 -26.16
CA GLN A 190 -7.45 2.59 -27.61
C GLN A 190 -6.25 1.77 -28.06
N ALA A 191 -5.11 1.93 -27.40
CA ALA A 191 -3.91 1.18 -27.72
C ALA A 191 -4.07 -0.34 -27.52
N GLU A 192 -4.98 -0.74 -26.63
CA GLU A 192 -5.32 -2.14 -26.38
C GLU A 192 -6.58 -2.60 -27.13
N GLN A 193 -7.13 -1.76 -28.02
CA GLN A 193 -8.31 -2.07 -28.85
C GLN A 193 -9.55 -2.45 -28.03
N LEU A 194 -9.68 -1.89 -26.82
CA LEU A 194 -10.80 -2.16 -25.90
C LEU A 194 -11.99 -1.23 -26.13
N VAL A 195 -11.81 -0.13 -26.87
CA VAL A 195 -12.87 0.82 -27.18
C VAL A 195 -13.27 0.79 -28.65
N VAL A 196 -14.54 1.08 -28.88
CA VAL A 196 -15.11 1.34 -30.20
C VAL A 196 -15.69 2.74 -30.23
N GLN A 197 -15.62 3.40 -31.39
CA GLN A 197 -16.28 4.68 -31.61
C GLN A 197 -17.67 4.44 -32.18
N ILE A 198 -18.69 5.07 -31.59
CA ILE A 198 -20.06 5.05 -32.10
C ILE A 198 -20.58 6.47 -32.28
N THR A 199 -21.66 6.60 -33.05
CA THR A 199 -22.42 7.85 -33.16
C THR A 199 -23.46 7.91 -32.05
N GLY A 200 -23.27 8.80 -31.08
CA GLY A 200 -24.24 9.10 -30.03
C GLY A 200 -25.10 10.33 -30.34
N PRO A 201 -26.05 10.68 -29.45
CA PRO A 201 -26.96 11.81 -29.63
C PRO A 201 -26.25 13.17 -29.75
N SER A 202 -25.09 13.30 -29.10
CA SER A 202 -24.31 14.54 -29.04
C SER A 202 -23.06 14.52 -29.92
N GLY A 203 -22.92 13.52 -30.80
CA GLY A 203 -21.74 13.30 -31.63
C GLY A 203 -21.05 11.97 -31.35
N SER A 204 -19.83 11.81 -31.86
CA SER A 204 -19.07 10.57 -31.71
C SER A 204 -18.62 10.36 -30.26
N VAL A 205 -18.80 9.14 -29.75
CA VAL A 205 -18.45 8.75 -28.39
C VAL A 205 -17.63 7.47 -28.43
N TRP A 206 -16.62 7.37 -27.55
CA TRP A 206 -15.85 6.15 -27.33
C TRP A 206 -16.48 5.33 -26.21
N LEU A 207 -16.65 4.03 -26.43
CA LEU A 207 -17.16 3.13 -25.40
C LEU A 207 -16.42 1.81 -25.36
N VAL A 208 -16.35 1.20 -24.17
CA VAL A 208 -15.99 -0.21 -24.00
C VAL A 208 -17.29 -1.02 -24.01
N PRO A 209 -17.50 -1.92 -24.99
CA PRO A 209 -18.72 -2.73 -25.10
C PRO A 209 -18.98 -3.58 -23.86
N PHE A 210 -20.24 -3.83 -23.48
CA PHE A 210 -20.54 -4.62 -22.27
C PHE A 210 -19.98 -6.04 -22.30
N ASP A 211 -19.93 -6.68 -23.47
CA ASP A 211 -19.35 -8.00 -23.67
C ASP A 211 -17.81 -8.02 -23.47
N ARG A 212 -17.18 -6.85 -23.42
CA ARG A 212 -15.77 -6.66 -23.06
C ARG A 212 -15.58 -6.24 -21.60
N VAL A 213 -16.63 -6.17 -20.78
CA VAL A 213 -16.53 -5.80 -19.37
C VAL A 213 -17.08 -6.90 -18.47
N VAL A 214 -16.21 -7.48 -17.65
CA VAL A 214 -16.60 -8.40 -16.58
C VAL A 214 -16.93 -7.59 -15.34
N ALA A 215 -18.21 -7.30 -15.15
CA ALA A 215 -18.72 -6.52 -14.00
C ALA A 215 -19.26 -7.39 -12.85
N ASP A 216 -19.27 -8.71 -13.02
CA ASP A 216 -19.64 -9.70 -12.00
C ASP A 216 -18.39 -10.21 -11.27
N ALA A 217 -18.43 -10.23 -9.93
CA ALA A 217 -17.28 -10.56 -9.11
C ALA A 217 -16.93 -12.06 -9.17
N GLU A 218 -17.92 -12.95 -9.25
CA GLU A 218 -17.69 -14.40 -9.34
C GLU A 218 -17.01 -14.76 -10.66
N THR A 219 -17.53 -14.23 -11.76
CA THR A 219 -16.94 -14.39 -13.10
C THR A 219 -15.53 -13.81 -13.14
N LEU A 220 -15.33 -12.60 -12.61
CA LEU A 220 -14.00 -11.99 -12.55
C LEU A 220 -13.04 -12.86 -11.74
N SER A 221 -13.48 -13.37 -10.59
CA SER A 221 -12.67 -14.23 -9.73
C SER A 221 -12.16 -15.45 -10.49
N SER A 222 -12.96 -16.08 -11.35
CA SER A 222 -12.51 -17.22 -12.18
C SER A 222 -11.42 -16.87 -13.20
N ILE A 223 -11.28 -15.59 -13.55
CA ILE A 223 -10.27 -15.08 -14.49
C ILE A 223 -8.98 -14.67 -13.77
N ILE A 224 -9.11 -14.12 -12.56
CA ILE A 224 -7.97 -13.55 -11.81
C ILE A 224 -7.49 -14.44 -10.66
N SER A 225 -8.06 -15.64 -10.49
CA SER A 225 -7.57 -16.64 -9.52
C SER A 225 -6.34 -17.38 -10.02
#